data_AF-A0A7Y7C6R3-F1
#
_entry.id   AF-A0A7Y7C6R3-F1
#
_cell.length_a   1.000
_cell.length_b   1.000
_cell.length_c   1.000
_cell.angle_alpha   90.00
_cell.angle_beta   90.00
_cell.angle_gamma   90.00
#
_symmetry.space_group_name_H-M   'P 1'
#
loop_
_entity.id
_entity.type
_entity.pdbx_description
1 polymer ?
#
loop_
_entity_poly.entity_id
_entity_poly.type
_entity_poly.pdbx_seq_one_letter_code
_entity_poly.pdbx_strand_id
1 'polypeptide(L)'
;AVAGEGLRRYALGEDSGPIEVLHADAREHLKTLPSRAFDVVFFDPMFAKPRKSQPAFDMLRRFAEHAPLTHETLAEARRVARRWVVVKGAKYTDDLRKLGLEDEPGSRFTDVIWGRVGPSAAP
;
A
#
# COMPACT_ATOMS: atom_id res chain seq x y z
N ALA A 1 9.84 -2.55 12.38
CA ALA A 1 10.75 -3.46 13.13
C ALA A 1 10.44 -4.95 12.91
N VAL A 2 9.20 -5.43 13.13
CA VAL A 2 8.83 -6.86 13.06
C VAL A 2 9.02 -7.48 11.66
N ALA A 3 8.54 -6.82 10.60
CA ALA A 3 8.66 -7.35 9.23
C ALA A 3 10.13 -7.52 8.78
N GLY A 4 10.97 -6.53 9.07
CA GLY A 4 12.40 -6.60 8.74
C GLY A 4 13.14 -7.71 9.49
N GLU A 5 12.76 -7.97 10.74
CA GLU A 5 13.31 -9.12 11.48
C GLU A 5 12.86 -10.46 10.88
N GLY A 6 11.59 -10.57 10.46
CA GLY A 6 11.10 -11.75 9.76
C GLY A 6 11.86 -12.01 8.47
N LEU A 7 12.02 -11.00 7.61
CA LEU A 7 12.72 -11.13 6.32
C LEU A 7 14.18 -11.58 6.47
N ARG A 8 14.89 -11.15 7.53
CA ARG A 8 16.28 -11.59 7.79
C ARG A 8 16.40 -13.07 8.17
N ARG A 9 15.32 -13.70 8.65
CA ARG A 9 15.35 -15.09 9.14
C ARG A 9 15.20 -16.12 8.04
N TYR A 10 14.77 -15.72 6.85
CA TYR A 10 14.56 -16.62 5.72
C TYR A 10 15.59 -16.33 4.64
N ALA A 11 16.20 -17.38 4.11
CA ALA A 11 17.00 -17.28 2.90
C ALA A 11 16.08 -16.90 1.73
N LEU A 12 16.57 -16.02 0.85
CA LEU A 12 15.88 -15.72 -0.39
C LEU A 12 15.85 -16.98 -1.27
N GLY A 13 14.68 -17.31 -1.81
CA GLY A 13 14.55 -18.35 -2.82
C GLY A 13 15.06 -17.86 -4.17
N GLU A 14 15.20 -18.78 -5.12
CA GLU A 14 15.70 -18.50 -6.49
C GLU A 14 14.89 -17.40 -7.20
N ASP A 15 13.57 -17.40 -7.01
CA ASP A 15 12.66 -16.42 -7.62
C ASP A 15 12.38 -15.19 -6.73
N SER A 16 13.07 -15.05 -5.60
CA SER A 16 12.83 -13.96 -4.65
C SER A 16 13.63 -12.71 -5.00
N GLY A 17 12.97 -11.55 -4.95
CA GLY A 17 13.64 -10.26 -5.04
C GLY A 17 14.13 -9.76 -3.66
N PRO A 18 15.18 -8.92 -3.62
CA PRO A 18 15.60 -8.26 -2.39
C PRO A 18 14.52 -7.28 -1.90
N ILE A 19 14.33 -7.21 -0.58
CA ILE A 19 13.38 -6.28 0.06
C ILE A 19 14.15 -5.42 1.07
N GLU A 20 14.15 -4.11 0.84
CA GLU A 20 14.64 -3.14 1.81
C GLU A 20 13.49 -2.68 2.71
N VAL A 21 13.66 -2.80 4.02
CA VAL A 21 12.65 -2.42 5.00
C VAL A 21 13.04 -1.12 5.67
N LEU A 22 12.25 -0.08 5.44
CA LEU A 22 12.36 1.18 6.16
C LEU A 22 11.32 1.25 7.29
N HIS A 23 11.76 1.58 8.49
CA HIS A 23 10.86 1.86 9.61
C HIS A 23 10.60 3.37 9.69
N ALA A 24 9.59 3.82 8.95
CA ALA A 24 9.19 5.22 8.90
C ALA A 24 7.68 5.35 8.67
N ASP A 25 7.13 6.53 8.97
CA ASP A 25 5.82 6.91 8.46
C ASP A 25 5.90 7.05 6.93
N ALA A 26 4.96 6.43 6.22
CA ALA A 26 4.99 6.37 4.75
C ALA A 26 4.84 7.77 4.12
N ARG A 27 3.98 8.63 4.69
CA ARG A 27 3.76 9.98 4.16
C ARG A 27 5.00 10.84 4.34
N GLU A 28 5.58 10.84 5.53
CA GLU A 28 6.80 11.61 5.81
C GLU A 28 7.97 11.11 4.97
N HIS A 29 8.12 9.80 4.77
CA HIS A 29 9.15 9.28 3.89
C HIS A 29 8.95 9.71 2.42
N LEU A 30 7.72 9.62 1.89
CA LEU A 30 7.44 10.03 0.52
C LEU A 30 7.82 11.50 0.26
N LYS A 31 7.61 12.40 1.22
CA LYS A 31 8.03 13.82 1.12
C LYS A 31 9.54 13.99 0.94
N THR A 32 10.35 13.07 1.45
CA THR A 32 11.82 13.13 1.33
C THR A 32 12.34 12.65 -0.03
N LEU A 33 11.52 11.91 -0.77
CA LEU A 33 11.92 11.27 -2.02
C LEU A 33 11.79 12.24 -3.21
N PRO A 34 12.70 12.19 -4.19
CA PRO A 34 12.57 13.00 -5.40
C PRO A 34 11.36 12.55 -6.22
N SER A 35 10.86 13.45 -7.07
CA SER A 35 9.81 13.10 -8.02
C SER A 35 10.29 11.99 -8.94
N ARG A 36 9.39 11.06 -9.31
CA ARG A 36 9.70 9.94 -10.23
C ARG A 36 10.84 9.02 -9.74
N ALA A 37 11.01 8.86 -8.42
CA ALA A 37 12.01 7.96 -7.84
C ALA A 37 11.68 6.47 -8.06
N PHE A 38 10.40 6.11 -8.12
CA PHE A 38 9.95 4.72 -8.24
C PHE A 38 9.07 4.52 -9.46
N ASP A 39 9.10 3.33 -10.06
CA ASP A 39 8.20 3.04 -11.19
C ASP A 39 6.74 2.95 -10.73
N VAL A 40 6.52 2.30 -9.59
CA VAL A 40 5.20 2.09 -8.97
C VAL A 40 5.29 2.33 -7.47
N VAL A 41 4.27 3.01 -6.92
CA VAL A 41 4.04 3.06 -5.47
C VAL A 41 2.80 2.23 -5.16
N PHE A 42 2.89 1.33 -4.18
CA PHE A 42 1.83 0.39 -3.83
C PHE A 42 1.40 0.57 -2.37
N PHE A 43 0.10 0.65 -2.13
CA PHE A 43 -0.49 0.71 -0.80
C PHE A 43 -1.41 -0.48 -0.55
N ASP A 44 -1.15 -1.21 0.54
CA ASP A 44 -2.05 -2.22 1.13
C ASP A 44 -2.38 -1.81 2.58
N PRO A 45 -3.22 -0.77 2.76
CA PRO A 45 -3.60 -0.34 4.09
C PRO A 45 -4.48 -1.40 4.77
N MET A 46 -4.45 -1.43 6.09
CA MET A 46 -5.43 -2.20 6.85
C MET A 46 -6.85 -1.74 6.50
N PHE A 47 -7.73 -2.68 6.18
CA PHE A 47 -9.13 -2.36 5.91
C PHE A 47 -9.81 -1.78 7.16
N ALA A 48 -10.60 -0.73 6.98
CA ALA A 48 -11.34 -0.09 8.08
C ALA A 48 -12.26 -1.07 8.83
N LYS A 49 -12.81 -2.06 8.11
CA LYS A 49 -13.49 -3.21 8.69
C LYS A 49 -12.59 -4.44 8.59
N PRO A 50 -12.00 -4.91 9.69
CA PRO A 50 -11.18 -6.12 9.69
C PRO A 50 -11.99 -7.32 9.20
N ARG A 51 -11.38 -8.11 8.34
CA ARG A 51 -11.99 -9.34 7.82
C ARG A 51 -11.53 -10.54 8.65
N LYS A 52 -12.29 -11.64 8.62
CA LYS A 52 -11.85 -12.88 9.26
C LYS A 52 -10.50 -13.30 8.68
N SER A 53 -9.53 -13.53 9.56
CA SER A 53 -8.18 -13.95 9.20
C SER A 53 -7.73 -15.10 10.08
N GLN A 54 -6.59 -15.69 9.75
CA GLN A 54 -5.96 -16.68 10.62
C GLN A 54 -5.50 -16.00 11.93
N PRO A 55 -5.46 -16.72 13.06
CA PRO A 55 -5.08 -16.16 14.37
C PRO A 55 -3.72 -15.45 14.36
N ALA A 56 -2.76 -15.95 13.57
CA ALA A 56 -1.45 -15.32 13.42
C ALA A 56 -1.54 -13.88 12.87
N PHE A 57 -2.48 -13.63 11.96
CA PHE A 57 -2.69 -12.29 11.41
C PHE A 57 -3.40 -11.36 12.40
N ASP A 58 -4.26 -11.89 13.28
CA ASP A 58 -4.88 -11.09 14.34
C ASP A 58 -3.86 -10.55 15.35
N MET A 59 -2.79 -11.30 15.59
CA MET A 59 -1.66 -10.79 16.37
C MET A 59 -0.92 -9.66 15.64
N LEU A 60 -0.70 -9.78 14.34
CA LEU A 60 -0.05 -8.74 13.52
C LEU A 60 -0.85 -7.42 13.55
N ARG A 61 -2.19 -7.50 13.53
CA ARG A 61 -3.07 -6.32 13.59
C ARG A 61 -2.82 -5.43 14.81
N ARG A 62 -2.38 -5.99 15.93
CA ARG A 62 -2.07 -5.23 17.15
C ARG A 62 -0.89 -4.28 16.98
N PHE A 63 -0.06 -4.53 15.97
CA PHE A 63 1.13 -3.73 15.64
C PHE A 63 0.98 -2.97 14.32
N ALA A 64 -0.17 -3.09 13.66
CA ALA A 64 -0.43 -2.43 12.38
C ALA A 64 -0.88 -0.98 12.59
N GLU A 65 -0.60 -0.13 11.61
CA GLU A 65 -1.22 1.19 11.49
C GLU A 65 -2.64 1.03 10.92
N HIS A 66 -3.62 1.65 11.58
CA HIS A 66 -5.05 1.57 11.22
C HIS A 66 -5.58 2.89 10.66
N ALA A 67 -4.78 3.95 10.67
CA ALA A 67 -5.13 5.21 10.03
C ALA A 67 -5.37 4.97 8.52
N PRO A 68 -6.45 5.53 7.96
CA PRO A 68 -6.72 5.40 6.54
C PRO A 68 -5.66 6.15 5.72
N LEU A 69 -5.46 5.71 4.48
CA LEU A 69 -4.67 6.47 3.52
C LEU A 69 -5.34 7.84 3.28
N THR A 70 -4.54 8.89 3.15
CA THR A 70 -5.03 10.26 2.97
C THR A 70 -4.78 10.76 1.54
N HIS A 71 -5.51 11.79 1.12
CA HIS A 71 -5.24 12.47 -0.15
C HIS A 71 -3.83 13.06 -0.22
N GLU A 72 -3.28 13.55 0.91
CA GLU A 72 -1.92 14.07 0.98
C GLU A 72 -0.89 12.96 0.70
N THR A 73 -1.06 11.80 1.33
CA THR A 73 -0.19 10.63 1.07
C THR A 73 -0.30 10.18 -0.39
N LEU A 74 -1.51 10.16 -0.96
CA LEU A 74 -1.71 9.80 -2.36
C LEU A 74 -1.06 10.83 -3.31
N ALA A 75 -1.11 12.12 -3.00
CA ALA A 75 -0.47 13.17 -3.80
C ALA A 75 1.05 13.00 -3.83
N GLU A 76 1.68 12.77 -2.67
CA GLU A 76 3.12 12.52 -2.59
C GLU A 76 3.51 11.23 -3.33
N ALA A 77 2.71 10.17 -3.21
CA ALA A 77 2.93 8.94 -3.96
C ALA A 77 2.86 9.17 -5.47
N ARG A 78 1.91 9.98 -5.96
CA ARG A 78 1.78 10.33 -7.38
C ARG A 78 2.96 11.16 -7.88
N ARG A 79 3.54 12.01 -7.03
CA ARG A 79 4.76 12.78 -7.36
C ARG A 79 5.97 11.85 -7.49
N VAL A 80 6.09 10.88 -6.59
CA VAL A 80 7.22 9.94 -6.49
C VAL A 80 7.14 8.81 -7.54
N ALA A 81 5.94 8.41 -7.97
CA ALA A 81 5.75 7.36 -8.98
C ALA A 81 6.04 7.85 -10.42
N ARG A 82 6.58 6.99 -11.27
CA ARG A 82 6.74 7.23 -12.72
C ARG A 82 5.52 6.78 -13.52
N ARG A 83 4.89 5.69 -13.11
CA ARG A 83 3.83 5.03 -13.88
C ARG A 83 2.51 5.01 -13.13
N TRP A 84 2.50 4.42 -11.94
CA TRP A 84 1.25 4.18 -11.22
C TRP A 84 1.42 4.29 -9.71
N VAL A 85 0.40 4.81 -9.06
CA VAL A 85 0.10 4.51 -7.66
C VAL A 85 -1.05 3.50 -7.67
N VAL A 86 -0.87 2.38 -6.96
CA VAL A 86 -1.88 1.32 -6.84
C VAL A 86 -2.29 1.20 -5.39
N VAL A 87 -3.60 1.16 -5.14
CA VAL A 87 -4.17 1.06 -3.79
C VAL A 87 -5.07 -0.17 -3.73
N LYS A 88 -4.82 -1.01 -2.73
CA LYS A 88 -5.71 -2.12 -2.37
C LYS A 88 -6.89 -1.58 -1.57
N GLY A 89 -8.10 -1.98 -1.96
CA GLY A 89 -9.33 -1.66 -1.25
C GLY A 89 -10.12 -2.90 -0.86
N ALA A 90 -11.03 -2.73 0.10
CA ALA A 90 -12.02 -3.73 0.44
C ALA A 90 -13.29 -3.52 -0.40
N LYS A 91 -13.84 -4.60 -0.94
CA LYS A 91 -15.13 -4.56 -1.62
C LYS A 91 -16.24 -4.14 -0.66
N TYR A 92 -17.28 -3.48 -1.19
CA TYR A 92 -18.40 -2.95 -0.42
C TYR A 92 -18.00 -1.87 0.62
N THR A 93 -16.91 -1.15 0.33
CA THR A 93 -16.49 0.04 1.08
C THR A 93 -16.35 1.22 0.13
N ASP A 94 -16.21 2.41 0.70
CA ASP A 94 -15.95 3.65 -0.05
C ASP A 94 -14.48 4.06 0.02
N ASP A 95 -13.57 3.19 0.47
CA ASP A 95 -12.19 3.58 0.80
C ASP A 95 -11.44 4.11 -0.43
N LEU A 96 -11.61 3.47 -1.60
CA LEU A 96 -11.03 3.97 -2.86
C LEU A 96 -11.71 5.25 -3.35
N ARG A 97 -13.05 5.31 -3.29
CA ARG A 97 -13.83 6.50 -3.67
C ARG A 97 -13.48 7.73 -2.84
N LYS A 98 -13.25 7.56 -1.53
CA LYS A 98 -12.79 8.63 -0.63
C LYS A 98 -11.43 9.20 -1.02
N LEU A 99 -10.62 8.44 -1.75
CA LEU A 99 -9.34 8.90 -2.28
C LEU A 99 -9.46 9.52 -3.69
N GLY A 100 -10.66 9.52 -4.27
CA GLY A 100 -10.88 9.91 -5.67
C GLY A 100 -10.41 8.87 -6.67
N LEU A 101 -10.32 7.60 -6.25
CA LEU A 101 -9.95 6.47 -7.12
C LEU A 101 -11.19 5.72 -7.58
N GLU A 102 -11.16 5.28 -8.84
CA GLU A 102 -12.14 4.36 -9.40
C GLU A 102 -11.66 2.91 -9.22
N ASP A 103 -12.62 2.00 -9.09
CA ASP A 103 -12.37 0.57 -8.94
C ASP A 103 -11.97 -0.01 -10.31
N GLU A 104 -10.80 -0.64 -10.39
CA GLU A 104 -10.35 -1.38 -11.57
C GLU A 104 -11.20 -2.65 -11.78
N PRO A 105 -11.44 -3.07 -13.03
CA PRO A 105 -12.18 -4.29 -13.33
C PRO A 105 -11.56 -5.51 -12.63
N GLY A 106 -12.41 -6.29 -11.95
CA GLY A 106 -11.98 -7.44 -11.17
C GLY A 106 -13.02 -8.54 -11.12
N SER A 107 -12.63 -9.70 -10.58
CA SER A 107 -13.54 -10.84 -10.41
C SER A 107 -14.70 -10.48 -9.47
N ARG A 108 -15.92 -10.86 -9.82
CA ARG A 108 -17.08 -10.72 -8.91
C ARG A 108 -16.94 -11.56 -7.64
N PHE A 109 -16.03 -12.54 -7.61
CA PHE A 109 -15.81 -13.44 -6.48
C PHE A 109 -14.69 -13.00 -5.53
N THR A 110 -13.94 -11.94 -5.87
CA THR A 110 -12.99 -11.35 -4.92
C THR A 110 -13.71 -10.37 -4.00
N ASP A 111 -13.18 -10.26 -2.79
CA ASP A 111 -13.56 -9.26 -1.78
C ASP A 111 -12.53 -8.14 -1.65
N VAL A 112 -11.50 -8.20 -2.48
CA VAL A 112 -10.49 -7.15 -2.67
C VAL A 112 -10.74 -6.49 -4.00
N ILE A 113 -10.70 -5.17 -4.00
CA ILE A 113 -10.76 -4.31 -5.18
C ILE A 113 -9.46 -3.51 -5.28
N TRP A 114 -9.19 -2.94 -6.44
CA TRP A 114 -7.97 -2.20 -6.71
C TRP A 114 -8.33 -0.85 -7.30
N GLY A 115 -7.65 0.20 -6.87
CA GLY A 115 -7.67 1.49 -7.56
C GLY A 115 -6.28 1.79 -8.09
N ARG A 116 -6.17 2.45 -9.24
CA ARG A 116 -4.90 3.00 -9.71
C ARG A 116 -5.05 4.43 -10.19
N VAL A 117 -3.97 5.17 -10.08
CA VAL A 117 -3.86 6.53 -10.63
C VAL A 117 -2.46 6.77 -11.18
N GLY A 118 -2.37 7.53 -12.26
CA GLY A 118 -1.10 7.92 -12.86
C GLY A 118 -0.33 8.94 -12.01
N PRO A 119 0.93 9.25 -12.39
CA PRO A 119 1.70 10.29 -11.73
C PRO A 119 0.98 11.64 -11.75
N SER A 120 1.38 12.56 -10.88
CA SER A 120 0.94 13.95 -11.03
C SER A 120 1.57 14.54 -12.29
N ALA A 121 0.90 15.51 -12.91
CA ALA A 121 1.58 16.37 -13.87
C ALA A 121 2.82 16.95 -13.18
N ALA A 122 3.94 17.04 -13.91
CA ALA A 122 5.12 17.68 -13.36
C ALA A 122 4.78 19.14 -13.01
N PRO A 123 5.30 19.68 -11.88
CA PRO A 123 5.40 21.12 -11.75
C PRO A 123 6.26 21.71 -12.88
#